data_AF-A0A843CFP9-F1
#
_entry.id   AF-A0A843CFP9-F1
#
_cell.length_a   1.000
_cell.length_b   1.000
_cell.length_c   1.000
_cell.angle_alpha   90.00
_cell.angle_beta   90.00
_cell.angle_gamma   90.00
#
_symmetry.space_group_name_H-M   'P 1'
#
loop_
_entity.id
_entity.type
_entity.pdbx_description
1 polymer ?
#
loop_
_entity_poly.entity_id
_entity_poly.type
_entity_poly.pdbx_seq_one_letter_code
_entity_poly.pdbx_strand_id
1 'polypeptide(L)' 'MSNIGSGLQLAPGTASAVQKQRPSLEEEIFRLKLQWIMAKTDEEKQRISDEILKKLGLAPKKA' A
#
# COMPACT_ATOMS: atom_id res chain seq x y z
N MET A 1 -29.19 31.71 33.22
CA MET A 1 -28.07 30.78 33.44
C MET A 1 -28.57 29.37 33.15
N SER A 2 -28.26 28.80 31.99
CA SER A 2 -28.44 27.37 31.72
C SER A 2 -27.29 26.94 30.81
N ASN A 3 -26.35 26.21 31.41
CA ASN A 3 -25.10 25.77 30.80
C ASN A 3 -25.37 24.46 30.04
N ILE A 4 -25.42 24.49 28.71
CA ILE A 4 -25.55 23.27 27.90
C ILE A 4 -24.15 22.89 27.43
N GLY A 5 -23.51 22.05 28.24
CA GLY A 5 -22.33 21.30 27.81
C GLY A 5 -22.75 20.29 26.76
N SER A 6 -22.61 20.65 25.48
CA SER A 6 -22.66 19.70 24.37
C SER A 6 -21.42 18.82 24.44
N GLY A 7 -21.51 17.76 25.26
CA GLY A 7 -20.59 16.64 25.22
C GLY A 7 -20.58 16.08 23.81
N LEU A 8 -19.47 16.29 23.11
CA LEU A 8 -19.19 15.70 21.81
C LEU A 8 -18.96 14.20 22.03
N GLN A 9 -20.04 13.44 22.19
CA GLN A 9 -19.98 11.99 22.27
C GLN A 9 -19.78 11.45 20.86
N LEU A 10 -18.52 11.41 20.44
CA LEU A 10 -18.10 10.70 19.23
C LEU A 10 -18.53 9.23 19.39
N ALA A 11 -19.50 8.81 18.58
CA ALA A 11 -20.01 7.45 18.60
C ALA A 11 -18.84 6.45 18.43
N PRO A 12 -18.64 5.51 19.38
CA PRO A 12 -17.61 4.50 19.25
C PRO A 12 -18.14 3.41 18.31
N GLY A 13 -17.94 3.59 17.01
CA GLY A 13 -18.54 2.67 16.04
C GLY A 13 -18.07 2.76 14.59
N THR A 14 -17.06 3.56 14.27
CA THR A 14 -16.49 3.60 12.90
C THR A 14 -14.99 3.33 12.89
N ALA A 15 -14.49 2.55 13.86
CA ALA A 15 -13.34 1.69 13.58
C ALA A 15 -13.79 0.65 12.57
N SER A 16 -13.96 1.09 11.32
CA SER A 16 -14.13 0.25 10.16
C SER A 16 -12.98 -0.71 10.22
N ALA A 17 -13.28 -1.95 10.59
CA ALA A 17 -12.37 -3.05 10.44
C ALA A 17 -12.11 -3.15 8.94
N VAL A 18 -11.14 -2.39 8.46
CA VAL A 18 -10.45 -2.65 7.20
C VAL A 18 -9.80 -3.99 7.46
N GLN A 19 -10.59 -5.04 7.25
CA GLN A 19 -10.09 -6.38 7.00
C GLN A 19 -8.97 -6.14 6.00
N LYS A 20 -7.74 -6.42 6.42
CA LYS A 20 -6.52 -6.18 5.65
C LYS A 20 -6.61 -7.08 4.42
N GLN A 21 -7.41 -6.66 3.45
CA GLN A 21 -7.63 -7.34 2.20
C GLN A 21 -6.25 -7.42 1.58
N ARG A 22 -5.86 -8.64 1.17
CA ARG A 22 -4.59 -8.77 0.47
C ARG A 22 -4.64 -7.81 -0.71
N PRO A 23 -3.67 -6.89 -0.83
CA PRO A 23 -3.68 -5.90 -1.89
C PRO A 23 -3.73 -6.63 -3.22
N SER A 24 -4.48 -6.08 -4.18
CA SER A 24 -4.58 -6.69 -5.50
C SER A 24 -3.20 -6.72 -6.16
N LEU A 25 -3.00 -7.61 -7.14
CA LEU A 25 -1.75 -7.66 -7.91
C LEU A 25 -1.45 -6.29 -8.55
N GLU A 26 -2.49 -5.60 -9.02
CA GLU A 26 -2.37 -4.27 -9.61
C GLU A 26 -1.91 -3.22 -8.58
N GLU A 27 -2.46 -3.25 -7.36
CA GLU A 27 -2.06 -2.35 -6.27
C GLU A 27 -0.62 -2.61 -5.80
N GLU A 28 -0.18 -3.87 -5.78
CA GLU A 28 1.21 -4.22 -5.48
C GLU A 28 2.16 -3.71 -6.57
N ILE A 29 1.83 -3.93 -7.85
CA ILE A 29 2.63 -3.43 -8.98
C ILE A 29 2.66 -1.90 -9.01
N PHE A 30 1.54 -1.24 -8.75
CA PHE A 30 1.47 0.21 -8.71
C PHE A 30 2.41 0.79 -7.63
N ARG A 31 2.41 0.20 -6.43
CA ARG A 31 3.33 0.61 -5.35
C ARG A 31 4.79 0.38 -5.72
N LEU A 32 5.13 -0.76 -6.33
CA LEU A 32 6.48 -1.04 -6.81
C LEU A 32 6.91 -0.02 -7.88
N LYS A 33 6.03 0.37 -8.81
CA LYS A 33 6.32 1.42 -9.80
C LYS A 33 6.59 2.77 -9.14
N LEU A 34 5.85 3.15 -8.09
CA LEU A 34 6.14 4.37 -7.35
C LEU A 34 7.52 4.32 -6.68
N GLN A 35 7.87 3.18 -6.06
CA GLN A 35 9.20 2.98 -5.48
C GLN A 35 10.29 3.08 -6.54
N TRP A 36 10.06 2.53 -7.74
CA TRP A 36 10.99 2.60 -8.86
C TRP A 36 11.26 4.05 -9.31
N ILE A 37 10.21 4.87 -9.37
CA ILE A 37 10.33 6.31 -9.71
C ILE A 37 11.10 7.07 -8.62
N MET A 38 10.92 6.69 -7.36
CA MET A 38 11.58 7.34 -6.22
C MET A 38 13.02 6.87 -5.98
N ALA A 39 13.41 5.73 -6.55
CA ALA A 39 14.73 5.12 -6.39
C ALA A 39 15.86 6.07 -6.77
N LYS A 40 16.94 6.06 -5.98
CA LYS A 40 18.07 6.99 -6.13
C LYS A 40 19.24 6.36 -6.88
N THR A 41 19.26 5.04 -6.94
CA THR A 41 20.32 4.25 -7.57
C THR A 41 19.74 3.34 -8.65
N ASP A 42 20.57 2.97 -9.61
CA ASP A 42 20.15 2.05 -10.67
C ASP A 42 20.05 0.61 -10.14
N GLU A 43 20.82 0.25 -9.11
CA GLU A 43 20.67 -1.03 -8.42
C GLU A 43 19.32 -1.18 -7.74
N GLU A 44 18.80 -0.12 -7.10
CA GLU A 44 17.46 -0.12 -6.51
C GLU A 44 16.38 -0.26 -7.58
N LYS A 45 16.51 0.50 -8.69
CA LYS A 45 15.61 0.37 -9.84
C LYS A 45 15.60 -1.05 -10.38
N GLN A 46 16.76 -1.68 -10.53
CA GLN A 46 16.87 -3.05 -11.02
C GLN A 46 16.18 -4.04 -10.09
N ARG A 47 16.42 -3.95 -8.77
CA ARG A 47 15.76 -4.84 -7.79
C ARG A 47 14.24 -4.72 -7.82
N ILE A 48 13.73 -3.49 -7.92
CA ILE A 48 12.29 -3.23 -7.98
C ILE A 48 11.70 -3.76 -9.30
N SER A 49 12.40 -3.58 -10.43
CA SER A 49 12.02 -4.17 -11.72
C SER A 49 11.93 -5.69 -11.64
N ASP A 50 12.93 -6.35 -11.04
CA ASP A 50 12.94 -7.80 -10.86
C ASP A 50 11.77 -8.28 -9.99
N GLU A 51 11.42 -7.52 -8.95
CA GLU A 51 10.27 -7.82 -8.10
C GLU A 51 8.93 -7.68 -8.86
N ILE A 52 8.78 -6.66 -9.71
CA ILE A 52 7.62 -6.50 -10.59
C ILE A 52 7.52 -7.69 -11.55
N LEU A 53 8.62 -8.10 -12.19
CA LEU A 53 8.64 -9.25 -13.11
C LEU A 53 8.29 -10.56 -12.39
N LYS A 54 8.78 -10.75 -11.17
CA LYS A 54 8.43 -11.90 -10.32
C LYS A 54 6.94 -11.93 -10.00
N LYS A 55 6.34 -10.79 -9.64
CA LYS A 55 4.90 -10.65 -9.36
C LYS A 55 4.05 -10.93 -10.60
N LEU A 56 4.52 -10.54 -11.78
CA LEU A 56 3.89 -10.81 -13.07
C LEU A 56 4.10 -12.25 -13.59
N GLY A 57 4.92 -13.06 -12.91
CA GLY A 57 5.28 -14.40 -13.40
C GLY A 57 6.17 -14.39 -14.64
N LEU A 58 6.78 -13.24 -14.96
CA LEU A 58 7.66 -13.02 -16.12
C LEU A 58 9.15 -13.15 -15.76
N ALA A 59 9.48 -13.34 -14.49
CA ALA A 59 10.87 -13.53 -14.08
C ALA A 59 11.46 -14.74 -14.82
N PRO A 60 12.65 -14.60 -15.44
CA PRO A 60 13.31 -15.73 -16.07
C PRO A 60 13.52 -16.80 -14.99
N LYS A 61 12.93 -17.99 -15.19
CA LYS A 61 13.38 -19.18 -14.46
C LYS A 61 14.87 -19.27 -14.76
N LYS A 62 15.72 -19.16 -13.72
CA LYS A 62 17.16 -19.39 -13.86
C LYS A 62 17.33 -20.69 -14.67
N ALA A 63 17.83 -20.55 -15.89
CA ALA A 63 18.28 -21.66 -16.72
C ALA A 63 19.63 -22.16 -16.19
#